data_AF-D9CI02-F1
#
_entry.id   AF-D9CI02-F1
#
_cell.length_a   1.000
_cell.length_b   1.000
_cell.length_c   1.000
_cell.angle_alpha   90.00
_cell.angle_beta   90.00
_cell.angle_gamma   90.00
#
_symmetry.space_group_name_H-M   'P 1'
#
loop_
_entity.id
_entity.type
_entity.pdbx_description
1 polymer ?
#
loop_
_entity_poly.entity_id
_entity_poly.type
_entity_poly.pdbx_seq_one_letter_code
_entity_poly.pdbx_strand_id
1 'polypeptide(L)'
;VWGFNDVTSTPGSGTVWYQSFVSGASPVINTGANGLQRLDYVVQSAQAHGVSLIINFVNNWTDYGGMQAYATYYGIALTDWYTNAAAQAQYKAYIAAVVARYKTNTAVFAWELPNEP
;
A
#
# COMPACT_ATOMS: atom_id res chain seq x y z
N VAL A 1 4.28 11.19 -0.88
CA VAL A 1 4.20 10.39 0.38
C VAL A 1 4.11 8.93 -0.02
N TRP A 2 4.68 8.01 0.76
CA TRP A 2 4.51 6.58 0.48
C TRP A 2 3.12 6.13 0.89
N GLY A 3 2.32 5.72 -0.09
CA GLY A 3 0.99 5.15 0.13
C GLY A 3 1.01 3.64 0.31
N PHE A 4 2.17 3.03 0.52
CA PHE A 4 2.39 1.59 0.72
C PHE A 4 3.22 1.34 1.99
N ASN A 5 3.03 0.17 2.59
CA ASN A 5 3.87 -0.38 3.67
C ASN A 5 3.49 -1.84 3.90
N ASP A 6 4.19 -2.75 3.25
CA ASP A 6 3.84 -4.16 3.17
C ASP A 6 4.73 -5.00 4.10
N VAL A 7 4.13 -5.92 4.88
CA VAL A 7 4.84 -6.80 5.81
C VAL A 7 4.65 -8.27 5.45
N THR A 8 5.71 -9.08 5.61
CA THR A 8 5.70 -10.53 5.33
C THR A 8 5.70 -11.39 6.61
N SER A 9 5.79 -10.75 7.78
CA SER A 9 5.73 -11.38 9.10
C SER A 9 4.74 -10.64 9.98
N THR A 10 4.18 -11.32 10.98
CA THR A 10 3.26 -10.69 11.94
C THR A 10 3.93 -9.47 12.60
N PRO A 11 3.40 -8.25 12.38
CA PRO A 11 4.00 -7.04 12.91
C PRO A 11 3.85 -6.99 14.43
N GLY A 12 4.90 -6.54 15.12
CA GLY A 12 4.86 -6.33 16.57
C GLY A 12 3.89 -5.22 16.98
N SER A 13 3.53 -5.16 18.27
CA SER A 13 2.64 -4.13 18.81
C SER A 13 3.16 -2.73 18.48
N GLY A 14 2.26 -1.84 18.04
CA GLY A 14 2.59 -0.46 17.66
C GLY A 14 3.25 -0.28 16.29
N THR A 15 3.59 -1.36 15.58
CA THR A 15 4.20 -1.27 14.24
C THR A 15 3.19 -0.76 13.22
N VAL A 16 3.59 0.23 12.41
CA VAL A 16 2.78 0.72 11.30
C VAL A 16 2.96 -0.18 10.09
N TRP A 17 1.86 -0.62 9.48
CA TRP A 17 1.84 -1.43 8.26
C TRP A 17 0.48 -1.28 7.57
N TYR A 18 0.46 -1.36 6.24
CA TYR A 18 -0.74 -1.15 5.43
C TYR A 18 -1.24 -2.44 4.80
N GLN A 19 -0.36 -3.34 4.36
CA GLN A 19 -0.73 -4.68 3.90
C GLN A 19 0.09 -5.76 4.56
N SER A 20 -0.52 -6.93 4.75
CA SER A 20 0.13 -8.11 5.33
C SER A 20 0.08 -9.27 4.34
N PHE A 21 1.22 -9.92 4.20
CA PHE A 21 1.52 -11.06 3.34
C PHE A 21 2.17 -12.19 4.16
N VAL A 22 1.63 -12.46 5.35
CA VAL A 22 2.12 -13.56 6.20
C VAL A 22 1.75 -14.90 5.58
N SER A 23 2.74 -15.75 5.35
CA SER A 23 2.53 -17.10 4.80
C SER A 23 1.55 -17.91 5.64
N GLY A 24 0.60 -18.58 4.98
CA GLY A 24 -0.46 -19.36 5.63
C GLY A 24 -1.68 -18.55 6.09
N ALA A 25 -1.68 -17.22 5.93
CA ALA A 25 -2.85 -16.36 6.16
C ALA A 25 -3.23 -15.64 4.87
N SER A 26 -4.51 -15.31 4.68
CA SER A 26 -4.95 -14.46 3.57
C SER A 26 -4.35 -13.05 3.68
N PRO A 27 -4.08 -12.35 2.56
CA PRO A 27 -3.61 -10.97 2.64
C PRO A 27 -4.63 -10.06 3.34
N VAL A 28 -4.13 -9.11 4.13
CA VAL A 28 -4.97 -8.18 4.90
C VAL A 28 -4.58 -6.75 4.60
N ILE A 29 -5.56 -5.87 4.42
CA ILE A 29 -5.37 -4.42 4.37
C ILE A 29 -5.70 -3.86 5.75
N ASN A 30 -4.72 -3.24 6.42
CA ASN A 30 -4.89 -2.68 7.75
C ASN A 30 -5.56 -1.30 7.68
N THR A 31 -6.86 -1.23 8.01
CA THR A 31 -7.60 0.03 8.09
C THR A 31 -7.64 0.63 9.51
N GLY A 32 -6.90 0.04 10.46
CA GLY A 32 -6.89 0.44 11.87
C GLY A 32 -5.91 1.58 12.18
N ALA A 33 -5.74 1.85 13.48
CA ALA A 33 -4.94 2.96 14.01
C ALA A 33 -3.47 2.94 13.58
N ASN A 34 -2.87 1.75 13.48
CA ASN A 34 -1.50 1.55 12.98
C ASN A 34 -1.46 1.23 11.48
N GLY A 35 -2.56 1.43 10.77
CA GLY A 35 -2.68 1.17 9.34
C GLY A 35 -2.98 2.43 8.55
N LEU A 36 -3.94 2.35 7.64
CA LEU A 36 -4.32 3.46 6.75
C LEU A 36 -4.83 4.70 7.51
N GLN A 37 -5.18 4.61 8.80
CA GLN A 37 -5.45 5.81 9.60
C GLN A 37 -4.22 6.73 9.76
N ARG A 38 -3.01 6.19 9.62
CA ARG A 38 -1.79 7.00 9.57
C ARG A 38 -1.74 7.82 8.28
N LEU A 39 -2.13 7.24 7.15
CA LEU A 39 -2.24 7.96 5.88
C LEU A 39 -3.41 8.96 5.90
N ASP A 40 -4.53 8.60 6.56
CA ASP A 40 -5.67 9.51 6.76
C ASP A 40 -5.21 10.82 7.43
N TYR A 41 -4.38 10.73 8.48
CA TYR A 41 -3.83 11.89 9.16
C TYR A 41 -2.92 12.74 8.26
N VAL A 42 -2.07 12.10 7.45
CA VAL A 42 -1.19 12.82 6.51
C VAL A 42 -1.99 13.58 5.46
N VAL A 43 -3.02 12.95 4.87
CA VAL A 43 -3.89 13.59 3.88
C VAL A 43 -4.68 14.75 4.49
N GLN A 44 -5.24 14.57 5.69
CA GLN A 44 -5.94 15.64 6.40
C GLN A 44 -5.01 16.82 6.72
N SER A 45 -3.80 16.54 7.19
CA SER A 45 -2.80 17.57 7.48
C SER A 45 -2.39 18.31 6.20
N ALA A 46 -2.12 17.59 5.10
CA ALA A 46 -1.79 18.21 3.82
C ALA A 46 -2.90 19.16 3.35
N GLN A 47 -4.16 18.73 3.44
CA GLN A 47 -5.31 19.58 3.10
C GLN A 47 -5.38 20.84 3.97
N ALA A 48 -5.19 20.71 5.28
CA ALA A 48 -5.21 21.84 6.22
C ALA A 48 -4.10 22.87 5.97
N HIS A 49 -3.00 22.45 5.33
CA HIS A 49 -1.84 23.30 5.06
C HIS A 49 -1.69 23.67 3.57
N GLY A 50 -2.67 23.35 2.72
CA GLY A 50 -2.61 23.65 1.29
C GLY A 50 -1.49 22.91 0.53
N VAL A 51 -1.08 21.74 1.03
CA VAL A 51 -0.07 20.87 0.40
C VAL A 51 -0.76 19.84 -0.48
N SER A 52 -0.26 19.64 -1.69
CA SER A 52 -0.75 18.61 -2.60
C SER A 52 0.16 17.37 -2.58
N LEU A 53 -0.44 16.18 -2.61
CA LEU A 53 0.22 14.90 -2.44
C LEU A 53 0.14 14.05 -3.71
N ILE A 54 1.27 13.48 -4.10
CA ILE A 54 1.32 12.28 -4.93
C ILE A 54 1.34 11.07 -3.99
N ILE A 55 0.42 10.13 -4.21
CA ILE A 55 0.25 8.92 -3.41
C ILE A 55 0.41 7.72 -4.34
N ASN A 56 1.41 6.87 -4.06
CA ASN A 56 1.69 5.64 -4.79
C ASN A 56 1.24 4.39 -4.03
N PHE A 57 1.02 3.29 -4.75
CA PHE A 57 0.34 2.12 -4.21
C PHE A 57 1.24 0.92 -3.92
N VAL A 58 2.44 0.88 -4.48
CA VAL A 58 3.42 -0.20 -4.25
C VAL A 58 4.83 0.29 -4.60
N ASN A 59 5.85 -0.34 -4.02
CA ASN A 59 7.25 -0.09 -4.35
C ASN A 59 7.79 -1.16 -5.31
N ASN A 60 8.60 -0.78 -6.30
CA ASN A 60 9.41 -1.75 -7.05
C ASN A 60 10.51 -2.36 -6.17
N TRP A 61 11.12 -1.53 -5.31
CA TRP A 61 12.16 -1.94 -4.37
C TRP A 61 11.58 -2.65 -3.13
N THR A 62 12.47 -3.21 -2.31
CA THR A 62 12.10 -3.97 -1.11
C THR A 62 11.82 -3.12 0.12
N ASP A 63 12.12 -1.82 0.08
CA ASP A 63 11.84 -0.92 1.19
C ASP A 63 10.34 -0.82 1.42
N TYR A 64 9.93 -1.03 2.67
CA TYR A 64 8.53 -1.17 3.07
C TYR A 64 7.80 -2.28 2.29
N GLY A 65 8.53 -3.36 1.96
CA GLY A 65 8.01 -4.57 1.32
C GLY A 65 8.03 -4.50 -0.20
N GLY A 66 7.04 -3.84 -0.81
CA GLY A 66 6.95 -3.67 -2.26
C GLY A 66 6.53 -4.93 -3.02
N MET A 67 6.75 -4.93 -4.33
CA MET A 67 6.40 -6.04 -5.24
C MET A 67 7.05 -7.37 -4.80
N GLN A 68 8.21 -7.32 -4.13
CA GLN A 68 8.86 -8.50 -3.58
C GLN A 68 8.02 -9.20 -2.49
N ALA A 69 7.24 -8.45 -1.68
CA ALA A 69 6.35 -9.04 -0.67
C ALA A 69 5.23 -9.87 -1.33
N TYR A 70 4.64 -9.34 -2.42
CA TYR A 70 3.68 -10.07 -3.24
C TYR A 70 4.33 -11.30 -3.90
N ALA A 71 5.50 -11.12 -4.53
CA ALA A 71 6.17 -12.20 -5.24
C ALA A 71 6.49 -13.39 -4.32
N THR A 72 6.97 -13.07 -3.11
CA THR A 72 7.26 -14.06 -2.05
C THR A 72 5.99 -14.79 -1.62
N TYR A 73 4.91 -14.06 -1.35
CA TYR A 73 3.65 -14.65 -0.90
C TYR A 73 2.99 -15.56 -1.93
N TYR A 74 3.00 -15.16 -3.20
CA TYR A 74 2.39 -15.92 -4.29
C TYR A 74 3.32 -16.97 -4.91
N GLY A 75 4.57 -17.07 -4.44
CA GLY A 75 5.54 -18.06 -4.94
C GLY A 75 5.91 -17.84 -6.41
N ILE A 76 6.07 -16.58 -6.83
CA ILE A 76 6.38 -16.20 -8.22
C ILE A 76 7.71 -15.45 -8.32
N ALA A 77 8.30 -15.41 -9.52
CA ALA A 77 9.40 -14.50 -9.78
C ALA A 77 8.90 -13.05 -9.74
N LEU A 78 9.76 -12.11 -9.33
CA LEU A 78 9.41 -10.69 -9.28
C LEU A 78 8.95 -10.15 -10.64
N THR A 79 9.58 -10.61 -11.72
CA THR A 79 9.21 -10.26 -13.11
C THR A 79 7.78 -10.67 -13.47
N ASP A 80 7.24 -11.70 -12.82
CA ASP A 80 5.91 -12.23 -13.12
C ASP A 80 4.81 -11.48 -12.35
N TRP A 81 5.17 -10.57 -11.43
CA TRP A 81 4.23 -9.81 -10.61
C TRP A 81 3.20 -9.04 -11.45
N TYR A 82 3.63 -8.45 -12.57
CA TYR A 82 2.79 -7.67 -13.47
C TYR A 82 1.68 -8.51 -14.14
N THR A 83 1.95 -9.80 -14.39
CA THR A 83 1.03 -10.70 -15.11
C THR A 83 0.34 -11.72 -14.20
N ASN A 84 0.77 -11.86 -12.95
CA ASN A 84 0.18 -12.80 -12.02
C ASN A 84 -1.20 -12.32 -11.54
N ALA A 85 -2.24 -13.10 -11.83
CA ALA A 85 -3.62 -12.74 -11.55
C ALA A 85 -3.91 -12.53 -10.05
N ALA A 86 -3.33 -13.36 -9.16
CA ALA A 86 -3.57 -13.27 -7.72
C ALA A 86 -2.88 -12.04 -7.11
N ALA A 87 -1.63 -11.78 -7.49
CA ALA A 87 -0.89 -10.58 -7.08
C ALA A 87 -1.61 -9.30 -7.54
N GLN A 88 -2.03 -9.25 -8.81
CA GLN A 88 -2.75 -8.11 -9.37
C GLN A 88 -4.15 -7.94 -8.75
N ALA A 89 -4.84 -9.02 -8.38
CA ALA A 89 -6.12 -8.93 -7.68
C ALA A 89 -5.96 -8.25 -6.31
N GLN A 90 -4.96 -8.66 -5.52
CA GLN A 90 -4.67 -8.02 -4.24
C GLN A 90 -4.20 -6.57 -4.40
N TYR A 91 -3.34 -6.28 -5.38
CA TYR A 91 -2.90 -4.91 -5.67
C TYR A 91 -4.07 -3.98 -6.03
N LYS A 92 -5.00 -4.45 -6.89
CA LYS A 92 -6.21 -3.69 -7.24
C LYS A 92 -7.15 -3.52 -6.04
N ALA A 93 -7.26 -4.52 -5.16
CA ALA A 93 -8.01 -4.39 -3.92
C ALA A 93 -7.42 -3.30 -3.01
N TYR A 94 -6.09 -3.20 -2.95
CA TYR A 94 -5.40 -2.17 -2.20
C TYR A 94 -5.59 -0.77 -2.81
N ILE A 95 -5.43 -0.63 -4.13
CA ILE A 95 -5.74 0.61 -4.85
C ILE A 95 -7.17 1.06 -4.52
N ALA A 96 -8.14 0.17 -4.65
CA ALA A 96 -9.55 0.48 -4.37
C ALA A 96 -9.74 0.95 -2.92
N ALA A 97 -9.10 0.29 -1.95
CA ALA A 97 -9.18 0.66 -0.54
C ALA A 97 -8.59 2.04 -0.27
N VAL A 98 -7.45 2.39 -0.87
CA VAL A 98 -6.80 3.71 -0.69
C VAL A 98 -7.59 4.81 -1.42
N VAL A 99 -7.93 4.61 -2.70
CA VAL A 99 -8.66 5.60 -3.50
C VAL A 99 -10.04 5.90 -2.91
N ALA A 100 -10.75 4.89 -2.41
CA ALA A 100 -12.06 5.10 -1.78
C ALA A 100 -12.02 6.09 -0.61
N ARG A 101 -10.88 6.19 0.10
CA ARG A 101 -10.72 7.10 1.25
C ARG A 101 -10.56 8.55 0.85
N TYR A 102 -9.89 8.83 -0.27
CA TYR A 102 -9.47 10.20 -0.61
C TYR A 102 -9.89 10.67 -2.01
N LYS A 103 -10.70 9.92 -2.75
CA LYS A 103 -11.16 10.28 -4.11
C LYS A 103 -11.81 11.67 -4.25
N THR A 104 -12.33 12.25 -3.17
CA THR A 104 -12.92 13.61 -3.15
C THR A 104 -12.05 14.62 -2.41
N ASN A 105 -10.87 14.23 -1.92
CA ASN A 105 -9.98 15.11 -1.17
C ASN A 105 -9.12 15.94 -2.11
N THR A 106 -9.17 17.27 -1.98
CA THR A 106 -8.47 18.21 -2.86
C THR A 106 -6.95 18.26 -2.62
N ALA A 107 -6.45 17.65 -1.55
CA ALA A 107 -5.02 17.53 -1.29
C ALA A 107 -4.37 16.41 -2.12
N VAL A 108 -5.14 15.53 -2.77
CA VAL A 108 -4.55 14.54 -3.69
C VAL A 108 -4.30 15.19 -5.04
N PHE A 109 -3.02 15.36 -5.38
CA PHE A 109 -2.59 15.85 -6.69
C PHE A 109 -2.74 14.78 -7.76
N ALA A 110 -2.20 13.59 -7.49
CA ALA A 110 -2.22 12.47 -8.42
C ALA A 110 -2.11 11.13 -7.68
N TRP A 111 -2.60 10.10 -8.37
CA TRP A 111 -2.37 8.70 -8.04
C TRP A 111 -1.21 8.19 -8.88
N GLU A 112 -0.20 7.61 -8.24
CA GLU A 112 0.96 7.01 -8.90
C GLU A 112 0.86 5.48 -8.76
N LEU A 113 1.10 4.73 -9.84
CA LEU A 113 0.84 3.29 -9.83
C LEU A 113 1.87 2.55 -8.94
N PRO A 114 3.09 2.28 -9.40
CA PRO A 114 4.20 1.96 -8.52
C PRO A 114 5.23 3.10 -8.44
N ASN A 115 5.97 3.13 -7.34
CA ASN A 115 7.23 3.84 -7.27
C ASN A 115 8.29 3.10 -8.11
N GLU A 116 8.82 3.78 -9.12
CA GLU A 116 9.94 3.31 -9.98
C GLU A 116 9.81 1.88 -10.55
N PRO A 117 8.75 1.60 -11.36
CA PRO A 117 8.49 0.26 -11.92
C PRO A 117 9.60 -0.32 -12.81
#